data_AF-A0A1M6SX09-F1
#
_entry.id   AF-A0A1M6SX09-F1
#
_cell.length_a   1.000
_cell.length_b   1.000
_cell.length_c   1.000
_cell.angle_alpha   90.00
_cell.angle_beta   90.00
_cell.angle_gamma   90.00
#
_symmetry.space_group_name_H-M   'P 1'
#
loop_
_entity.id
_entity.type
_entity.pdbx_description
1 polymer ?
#
loop_
_entity_poly.entity_id
_entity_poly.type
_entity_poly.pdbx_seq_one_letter_code
_entity_poly.pdbx_strand_id
1 'polypeptide(L)'
;MATKEEAIKVQFTAQLQKSPAKGGWNYVIWPESATFFKTRGLVKVQGTIDGRPFRSAFMAMGGGVHKLPVKAETRQLLGKKTGDIVTVRLMARERR
;
A
#
# COMPACT_ATOMS: atom_id res chain seq x y z
N MET A 1 -12.00 7.32 -21.18
CA MET A 1 -11.41 8.35 -20.28
C MET A 1 -10.00 7.89 -19.94
N ALA A 2 -8.97 8.65 -20.33
CA ALA A 2 -7.58 8.27 -20.12
C ALA A 2 -7.23 8.40 -18.62
N THR A 3 -7.02 7.28 -17.93
CA THR A 3 -6.39 7.26 -16.61
C THR A 3 -5.01 7.88 -16.73
N LYS A 4 -4.81 9.05 -16.11
CA LYS A 4 -3.49 9.71 -16.08
C LYS A 4 -2.68 9.07 -14.96
N GLU A 5 -1.55 8.45 -15.31
CA GLU A 5 -0.60 7.96 -14.34
C GLU A 5 0.38 9.08 -13.96
N GLU A 6 0.51 9.33 -12.66
CA GLU A 6 1.47 10.30 -12.12
C GLU A 6 2.65 9.52 -11.51
N ALA A 7 3.85 9.77 -12.01
CA ALA A 7 5.06 9.19 -11.47
C ALA A 7 5.35 9.77 -10.08
N ILE A 8 5.51 8.88 -9.10
CA ILE A 8 5.85 9.24 -7.71
C ILE A 8 7.08 8.47 -7.30
N LYS A 9 7.97 9.10 -6.52
CA LYS A 9 9.17 8.44 -5.99
C LYS A 9 9.14 8.56 -4.49
N VAL A 10 8.51 7.60 -3.84
CA VAL A 10 8.43 7.56 -2.38
C VAL A 10 8.69 6.15 -1.89
N GLN A 11 9.48 6.06 -0.83
CA GLN A 11 9.82 4.82 -0.17
C GLN A 11 9.49 4.98 1.31
N PHE A 12 8.82 4.00 1.88
CA PHE A 12 8.59 3.93 3.31
C PHE A 12 8.66 2.48 3.78
N THR A 13 9.05 2.29 5.03
CA THR A 13 9.01 1.00 5.71
C THR A 13 7.77 0.93 6.56
N ALA A 14 7.07 -0.19 6.53
CA ALA A 14 5.90 -0.40 7.36
C ALA A 14 5.83 -1.84 7.84
N GLN A 15 5.22 -2.03 9.00
CA GLN A 15 5.01 -3.36 9.56
C GLN A 15 3.78 -4.00 8.93
N LEU A 16 3.90 -5.26 8.52
CA LEU A 16 2.79 -6.08 8.06
C LEU A 16 1.85 -6.38 9.23
N GLN A 17 0.65 -5.82 9.17
CA GLN A 17 -0.41 -6.08 10.13
C GLN A 17 -1.45 -7.01 9.51
N LYS A 18 -2.09 -7.84 10.34
CA LYS A 18 -3.19 -8.71 9.92
C LYS A 18 -4.46 -8.21 10.57
N SER A 19 -5.52 -8.11 9.78
CA SER A 19 -6.84 -7.78 10.35
C SER A 19 -7.27 -8.89 11.33
N PRO A 20 -7.78 -8.55 12.52
CA PRO A 20 -8.22 -9.53 13.52
C PRO A 20 -9.48 -10.30 13.07
N ALA A 21 -10.16 -9.85 12.02
CA ALA A 21 -11.30 -10.55 11.44
C ALA A 21 -10.91 -11.94 10.89
N LYS A 22 -11.85 -12.90 10.97
CA LYS A 22 -11.69 -14.24 10.37
C LYS A 22 -11.48 -14.08 8.85
N GLY A 23 -10.38 -14.61 8.31
CA GLY A 23 -9.98 -14.36 6.91
C GLY A 23 -9.32 -12.99 6.65
N GLY A 24 -8.87 -12.32 7.72
CA GLY A 24 -8.30 -10.99 7.66
C GLY A 24 -7.12 -10.86 6.69
N TRP A 25 -7.23 -9.87 5.81
CA TRP A 25 -6.16 -9.47 4.90
C TRP A 25 -4.97 -8.93 5.69
N ASN A 26 -3.77 -9.12 5.13
CA ASN A 26 -2.61 -8.42 5.63
C ASN A 26 -2.55 -7.05 4.96
N TYR A 27 -2.16 -6.04 5.71
CA TYR A 27 -2.05 -4.67 5.25
C TYR A 27 -0.89 -3.97 5.94
N VAL A 28 -0.46 -2.88 5.33
CA VAL A 28 0.46 -1.92 5.94
C VAL A 28 -0.25 -0.59 6.08
N ILE A 29 0.09 0.19 7.10
CA ILE A 29 -0.43 1.53 7.32
C ILE A 29 0.66 2.53 6.94
N TRP A 30 0.30 3.56 6.19
CA TRP A 30 1.19 4.69 5.94
C TRP A 30 0.50 5.99 6.40
N PRO A 31 0.88 6.57 7.55
CA PRO A 31 0.17 7.70 8.13
C PRO A 31 0.27 8.99 7.29
N GLU A 32 1.39 9.21 6.61
CA GLU A 32 1.61 10.42 5.80
C GLU A 32 0.94 10.36 4.42
N SER A 33 0.37 9.21 4.06
CA SER A 33 -0.23 8.98 2.74
C SER A 33 -1.35 9.98 2.40
N ALA A 34 -2.19 10.37 3.35
CA ALA A 34 -3.27 11.32 3.06
C ALA A 34 -2.78 12.73 2.78
N THR A 35 -1.75 13.17 3.51
CA THR A 35 -1.07 14.45 3.27
C THR A 35 -0.30 14.41 1.95
N PHE A 36 0.43 13.32 1.69
CA PHE A 36 1.21 13.13 0.47
C PHE A 36 0.32 13.12 -0.78
N PHE A 37 -0.75 12.31 -0.75
CA PHE A 37 -1.65 12.21 -1.89
C PHE A 37 -2.61 13.40 -1.99
N LYS A 38 -2.71 14.24 -0.95
CA LYS A 38 -3.68 15.34 -0.79
C LYS A 38 -5.12 14.87 -1.01
N THR A 39 -5.41 13.65 -0.59
CA THR A 39 -6.72 13.03 -0.72
C THR A 39 -6.99 12.13 0.47
N ARG A 40 -8.26 12.00 0.82
CA ARG A 40 -8.77 11.06 1.82
C ARG A 40 -9.56 9.92 1.17
N GLY A 41 -9.43 9.77 -0.15
CA GLY A 41 -10.11 8.77 -0.96
C GLY A 41 -9.22 7.59 -1.33
N LEU A 42 -9.74 6.71 -2.19
CA LEU A 42 -9.01 5.57 -2.71
C LEU A 42 -7.90 6.02 -3.68
N VAL A 43 -6.66 5.63 -3.42
CA VAL A 43 -5.52 5.96 -4.28
C VAL A 43 -4.92 4.68 -4.84
N LYS A 44 -5.09 4.45 -6.13
CA LYS A 44 -4.44 3.32 -6.80
C LYS A 44 -2.98 3.64 -7.05
N VAL A 45 -2.12 2.70 -6.75
CA VAL A 45 -0.67 2.83 -6.83
C VAL A 45 -0.04 1.60 -7.45
N GLN A 46 1.13 1.84 -8.04
CA GLN A 46 2.02 0.80 -8.52
C GLN A 46 3.42 1.06 -7.96
N GLY A 47 4.11 -0.02 -7.62
CA GLY A 47 5.37 0.07 -6.92
C GLY A 47 6.03 -1.28 -6.74
N THR A 48 6.95 -1.36 -5.77
CA THR A 48 7.56 -2.61 -5.32
C THR A 48 7.47 -2.75 -3.80
N ILE A 49 7.23 -3.96 -3.30
CA ILE A 49 7.38 -4.34 -1.88
C ILE A 49 8.61 -5.24 -1.78
N ASP A 50 9.63 -4.83 -1.03
CA ASP A 50 10.92 -5.54 -0.89
C ASP A 50 11.50 -5.97 -2.25
N GLY A 51 11.42 -5.07 -3.24
CA GLY A 51 11.91 -5.29 -4.61
C GLY A 51 10.94 -6.04 -5.54
N ARG A 52 9.83 -6.60 -5.04
CA ARG A 52 8.83 -7.26 -5.89
C ARG A 52 7.76 -6.31 -6.39
N PRO A 53 7.45 -6.27 -7.69
CA PRO A 53 6.43 -5.39 -8.23
C PRO A 53 5.05 -5.72 -7.65
N PHE A 54 4.26 -4.69 -7.37
CA PHE A 54 2.88 -4.81 -6.94
C PHE A 54 2.02 -3.70 -7.54
N ARG A 55 0.73 -4.00 -7.67
CA ARG A 55 -0.32 -3.03 -8.01
C ARG A 55 -1.46 -3.20 -7.02
N SER A 56 -1.78 -2.14 -6.29
CA SER A 56 -2.79 -2.15 -5.23
C SER A 56 -3.37 -0.75 -5.04
N ALA A 57 -4.26 -0.58 -4.08
CA ALA A 57 -4.85 0.72 -3.77
C ALA A 57 -4.82 1.00 -2.27
N PHE A 58 -4.37 2.19 -1.91
CA PHE A 58 -4.52 2.73 -0.57
C PHE A 58 -6.00 3.00 -0.31
N MET A 59 -6.51 2.42 0.76
CA MET A 59 -7.88 2.58 1.24
C MET A 59 -7.88 3.46 2.48
N ALA A 60 -8.70 4.51 2.48
CA ALA A 60 -8.80 5.38 3.63
C ALA A 60 -9.48 4.64 4.79
N MET A 61 -8.87 4.71 5.98
CA MET A 61 -9.41 4.12 7.21
C MET A 61 -10.14 5.15 8.08
N GLY A 62 -10.29 6.39 7.61
CA GLY A 62 -10.70 7.51 8.45
C GLY A 62 -9.50 8.10 9.22
N GLY A 63 -9.65 9.29 9.80
CA GLY A 63 -8.59 9.93 10.60
C GLY A 63 -7.34 10.38 9.82
N GLY A 64 -7.38 10.41 8.49
CA GLY A 64 -6.24 10.82 7.66
C GLY A 64 -5.20 9.73 7.43
N VAL A 65 -5.50 8.46 7.74
CA VAL A 65 -4.60 7.33 7.48
C VAL A 65 -5.14 6.43 6.38
N HIS A 66 -4.23 5.90 5.54
CA HIS A 66 -4.56 4.87 4.57
C HIS A 66 -3.92 3.53 4.95
N LYS A 67 -4.64 2.46 4.63
CA LYS A 67 -4.10 1.09 4.63
C LYS A 67 -3.88 0.61 3.20
N LEU A 68 -2.78 -0.10 2.99
CA LEU A 68 -2.47 -0.75 1.73
C LEU A 68 -2.58 -2.27 1.94
N PRO A 69 -3.56 -2.94 1.34
CA PRO A 69 -3.66 -4.39 1.42
C PRO A 69 -2.50 -5.03 0.66
N VAL A 70 -1.85 -5.99 1.33
CA VAL A 70 -0.76 -6.81 0.77
C VAL A 70 -1.30 -8.21 0.51
N LYS A 71 -1.32 -8.59 -0.77
CA LYS A 71 -1.82 -9.90 -1.22
C LYS A 71 -1.03 -11.04 -0.57
N ALA A 72 -1.71 -12.16 -0.32
CA ALA A 72 -1.08 -13.35 0.21
C ALA A 72 0.03 -13.88 -0.70
N GLU A 73 -0.15 -13.79 -2.02
CA GLU A 73 0.85 -14.19 -3.01
C GLU A 73 2.15 -13.39 -2.85
N THR A 74 2.08 -12.05 -2.76
CA THR A 74 3.26 -11.20 -2.54
C THR A 74 3.99 -11.57 -1.25
N ARG A 75 3.26 -11.84 -0.17
CA ARG A 75 3.86 -12.26 1.12
C ARG A 75 4.53 -13.61 1.03
N GLN A 76 3.89 -14.60 0.40
CA GLN A 76 4.45 -15.94 0.19
C GLN A 76 5.73 -15.87 -0.65
N LEU A 77 5.71 -15.10 -1.73
CA LEU A 77 6.85 -14.87 -2.60
C LEU A 77 8.01 -14.14 -1.90
N LEU A 78 7.72 -13.29 -0.92
CA LEU A 78 8.72 -12.60 -0.11
C LEU A 78 9.17 -13.40 1.14
N GLY A 79 8.47 -14.50 1.48
CA GLY A 79 8.65 -15.20 2.75
C GLY A 79 8.30 -14.35 3.98
N LYS A 80 7.55 -13.26 3.82
CA LYS A 80 7.22 -12.29 4.87
C LYS A 80 5.90 -12.63 5.54
N LYS A 81 5.84 -12.53 6.87
CA LYS A 81 4.67 -12.84 7.69
C LYS A 81 4.13 -11.59 8.38
N THR A 82 3.01 -11.76 9.07
CA THR A 82 2.47 -10.70 9.95
C THR A 82 3.50 -10.39 11.04
N GLY A 83 3.78 -9.11 11.26
CA GLY A 83 4.81 -8.63 12.19
C GLY A 83 6.13 -8.25 11.52
N ASP A 84 6.39 -8.73 10.30
CA ASP A 84 7.60 -8.35 9.56
C ASP A 84 7.55 -6.90 9.07
N ILE A 85 8.72 -6.26 9.02
CA ILE A 85 8.91 -4.99 8.32
C ILE A 85 9.07 -5.29 6.83
N VAL A 86 8.32 -4.55 6.02
CA VAL A 86 8.45 -4.54 4.56
C VAL A 86 8.79 -3.15 4.06
N THR A 87 9.56 -3.09 2.98
CA THR A 87 9.91 -1.82 2.33
C THR A 87 9.02 -1.60 1.12
N VAL A 88 8.15 -0.59 1.17
CA VAL A 88 7.26 -0.23 0.07
C VAL A 88 7.85 0.95 -0.69
N ARG A 89 8.08 0.77 -1.98
CA ARG A 89 8.45 1.84 -2.92
C ARG A 89 7.28 2.07 -3.85
N LEU A 90 6.75 3.27 -3.90
CA LEU A 90 5.76 3.67 -4.88
C LEU A 90 6.46 4.33 -6.06
N MET A 91 6.06 3.95 -7.27
CA MET A 91 6.62 4.43 -8.53
C MET A 91 5.60 5.24 -9.35
N ALA A 92 4.31 4.89 -9.24
CA ALA A 92 3.24 5.59 -9.92
C ALA A 92 1.94 5.55 -9.12
N ARG A 93 1.09 6.55 -9.31
CA ARG A 93 -0.31 6.54 -8.87
C ARG A 93 -1.26 6.85 -10.02
N GLU A 94 -2.45 6.29 -9.99
CA GLU A 94 -3.50 6.60 -10.96
C GLU A 94 -4.29 7.83 -10.49
N ARG A 95 -4.36 8.86 -11.32
CA ARG A 95 -5.29 9.99 -11.19
C ARG A 95 -6.54 9.68 -12.00
N ARG A 96 -7.69 9.79 -11.34
CA ARG A 96 -9.00 9.90 -11.99
C ARG A 96 -9.32 11.35 -12.27
#